data_AF-A0A7C2TIN8-F1
#
_entry.id   AF-A0A7C2TIN8-F1
#
_cell.length_a   1.000
_cell.length_b   1.000
_cell.length_c   1.000
_cell.angle_alpha   90.00
_cell.angle_beta   90.00
_cell.angle_gamma   90.00
#
_symmetry.space_group_name_H-M   'P 1'
#
loop_
_entity.id
_entity.type
_entity.pdbx_description
1 polymer ?
#
loop_
_entity_poly.entity_id
_entity_poly.type
_entity_poly.pdbx_seq_one_letter_code
_entity_poly.pdbx_strand_id
1 'polypeptide(L)' 'MEGSFREGWFKHPTLGLIRIFIKGPDWVYVCYTSNGEKALSKERPLDSWTWALSEPGHADATH' A
#
# COMPACT_ATOMS: atom_id res chain seq x y z
N MET A 1 12.22 -15.59 -0.69
CA MET A 1 11.59 -14.38 -1.25
C MET A 1 11.68 -13.32 -0.16
N GLU A 2 12.79 -12.59 -0.12
CA GLU A 2 13.12 -11.65 0.95
C GLU A 2 12.80 -10.24 0.45
N GLY A 3 11.50 -9.96 0.33
CA GLY A 3 10.99 -8.62 0.11
C GLY A 3 10.16 -8.27 1.32
N SER A 4 10.81 -7.77 2.37
CA SER A 4 10.12 -7.30 3.57
C SER A 4 9.11 -6.24 3.14
N PHE A 5 7.81 -6.54 3.28
CA PHE A 5 6.76 -5.55 3.09
C PHE A 5 7.10 -4.30 3.91
N ARG A 6 6.72 -3.12 3.41
CA ARG A 6 6.97 -1.85 4.09
C ARG A 6 5.67 -1.11 4.30
N GLU A 7 5.55 -0.48 5.47
CA GLU A 7 4.44 0.40 5.77
C GLU A 7 4.58 1.70 5.00
N GLY A 8 3.46 2.26 4.55
CA GLY A 8 3.48 3.51 3.81
C GLY A 8 2.33 3.65 2.82
N TRP A 9 2.44 4.70 2.00
CA TRP A 9 1.51 4.98 0.91
C TRP A 9 2.11 4.51 -0.40
N PHE A 10 1.32 3.80 -1.18
CA PHE A 10 1.73 3.21 -2.44
C PHE A 10 0.68 3.48 -3.52
N LYS A 11 1.11 3.52 -4.77
CA LYS A 11 0.22 3.58 -5.92
C LYS A 11 0.15 2.21 -6.56
N HIS A 12 -1.06 1.71 -6.72
CA HIS A 12 -1.33 0.45 -7.40
C HIS A 12 -2.10 0.73 -8.69
N PRO A 13 -1.72 0.12 -9.83
CA PRO A 13 -2.29 0.44 -11.15
C PRO A 13 -3.82 0.26 -11.21
N THR A 14 -4.35 -0.80 -10.58
CA THR A 14 -5.80 -1.08 -10.56
C THR A 14 -6.54 -0.50 -9.35
N LEU A 15 -5.88 -0.40 -8.20
CA LEU A 15 -6.53 -0.08 -6.91
C LEU A 15 -6.39 1.40 -6.54
N GLY A 16 -5.56 2.15 -7.25
CA GLY A 16 -5.27 3.55 -6.97
C GLY A 16 -4.31 3.72 -5.81
N LEU A 17 -4.53 4.75 -4.99
CA LEU A 17 -3.73 5.01 -3.81
C LEU A 17 -4.08 4.00 -2.73
N ILE A 18 -3.10 3.25 -2.24
CA ILE A 18 -3.27 2.30 -1.13
C ILE A 18 -2.35 2.69 0.03
N ARG A 19 -2.79 2.43 1.25
CA ARG A 19 -1.95 2.51 2.44
C ARG A 19 -1.71 1.11 2.96
N ILE A 20 -0.45 0.74 3.11
CA ILE A 20 -0.01 -0.55 3.64
C ILE A 20 0.48 -0.34 5.08
N PHE A 21 0.04 -1.19 6.00
CA PHE A 21 0.42 -1.14 7.41
C PHE A 21 0.29 -2.51 8.07
N ILE A 22 0.92 -2.70 9.22
CA ILE A 22 0.80 -3.93 10.00
C ILE A 22 -0.39 -3.83 10.95
N LYS A 23 -1.21 -4.88 11.03
CA LYS A 23 -2.27 -5.02 12.02
C LYS A 23 -2.12 -6.36 12.75
N GLY A 24 -1.52 -6.32 13.94
CA GLY A 24 -1.18 -7.53 14.68
C GLY A 24 0.00 -8.27 14.01
N PRO A 25 -0.13 -9.55 13.64
CA PRO A 25 0.89 -10.27 12.89
C PRO A 25 0.75 -10.13 11.37
N ASP A 26 -0.36 -9.56 10.88
CA ASP A 26 -0.72 -9.55 9.46
C ASP A 26 -0.43 -8.21 8.80
N TRP A 27 0.05 -8.27 7.56
CA TRP A 27 0.14 -7.11 6.69
C TRP A 27 -1.20 -6.87 6.02
N VAL A 28 -1.69 -5.63 6.06
CA VAL A 28 -2.94 -5.24 5.44
C VAL A 28 -2.77 -3.98 4.61
N TYR A 29 -3.68 -3.79 3.67
CA TYR A 29 -3.80 -2.55 2.91
C TYR A 29 -5.23 -2.03 2.90
N VAL A 30 -5.36 -0.73 2.71
CA VAL A 30 -6.63 -0.03 2.50
C VAL A 30 -6.50 0.85 1.27
N CYS A 31 -7.49 0.80 0.37
CA CYS A 31 -7.55 1.70 -0.78
C CYS A 31 -8.15 3.04 -0.38
N TYR A 32 -7.61 4.12 -0.93
CA TYR A 32 -8.03 5.50 -0.72
C TYR A 32 -8.33 6.20 -2.04
N THR A 33 -9.05 7.31 -1.96
CA THR A 33 -9.16 8.26 -3.06
C THR A 33 -7.77 8.78 -3.45
N SER A 34 -7.62 9.28 -4.67
CA SER A 34 -6.33 9.78 -5.19
C SER A 34 -5.69 10.88 -4.33
N ASN A 35 -6.49 11.58 -3.52
CA ASN A 35 -6.03 12.63 -2.59
C ASN A 35 -5.73 12.11 -1.17
N GLY A 36 -5.96 10.82 -0.88
CA GLY A 36 -5.72 10.21 0.44
C GLY A 36 -6.76 10.55 1.52
N GLU A 37 -7.76 11.37 1.21
CA GLU A 37 -8.71 11.90 2.20
C GLU A 37 -9.77 10.89 2.65
N LYS A 38 -10.16 9.95 1.77
CA LYS A 38 -11.25 9.00 2.04
C LYS A 38 -10.84 7.58 1.69
N ALA A 39 -11.07 6.67 2.63
CA ALA A 39 -10.95 5.24 2.38
C ALA A 39 -12.09 4.76 1.44
N LEU A 40 -11.71 4.11 0.35
CA LEU A 40 -12.61 3.49 -0.63
C LEU A 40 -12.89 2.01 -0.33
N SER A 41 -12.08 1.39 0.53
CA SER A 41 -12.25 -0.01 0.94
C SER A 41 -12.03 -0.20 2.43
N LYS A 42 -12.46 -1.35 2.92
CA LYS A 42 -12.07 -1.88 4.23
C LYS A 42 -10.64 -2.44 4.15
N GLU A 43 -10.09 -2.77 5.32
CA GLU A 43 -8.81 -3.43 5.46
C GLU A 43 -8.83 -4.80 4.76
N ARG A 44 -7.80 -5.06 3.95
CA ARG A 44 -7.62 -6.32 3.22
C ARG A 44 -6.23 -6.88 3.50
N PRO A 45 -6.06 -8.20 3.57
CA PRO A 45 -4.74 -8.80 3.71
C PRO A 45 -3.86 -8.40 2.52
N LEU A 46 -2.59 -8.14 2.78
CA LEU A 46 -1.61 -7.80 1.76
C LEU A 46 -1.05 -9.07 1.13
N ASP A 47 -1.46 -9.34 -0.11
CA ASP A 47 -0.92 -10.42 -0.91
C ASP A 47 0.35 -9.98 -1.67
N SER A 48 1.23 -10.94 -1.97
CA SER A 48 2.49 -10.66 -2.67
C SER A 48 2.30 -10.00 -4.05
N TRP A 49 1.19 -10.27 -4.74
CA TRP A 49 0.89 -9.65 -6.04
C TRP A 49 0.54 -8.17 -5.88
N THR A 50 -0.34 -7.85 -4.93
CA THR A 50 -0.70 -6.47 -4.59
C THR A 50 0.55 -5.67 -4.22
N TRP A 51 1.45 -6.27 -3.44
CA TRP A 51 2.75 -5.66 -3.12
C TRP A 51 3.64 -5.48 -4.36
N ALA A 52 3.82 -6.52 -5.18
CA ALA A 52 4.70 -6.48 -6.35
C ALA A 52 4.29 -5.44 -7.40
N LEU A 53 2.99 -5.12 -7.49
CA LEU A 53 2.46 -4.08 -8.38
C LEU A 53 2.43 -2.69 -7.75
N SER A 54 2.70 -2.58 -6.45
CA SER A 54 2.60 -1.32 -5.71
C SER A 54 3.92 -0.56 -5.79
N GLU A 55 3.86 0.65 -6.33
CA GLU A 55 5.01 1.55 -6.37
C GLU A 55 4.97 2.49 -5.17
N PRO A 56 6.11 2.78 -4.51
CA PRO A 56 6.16 3.74 -3.43
C PRO A 56 5.63 5.09 -3.91
N GLY A 57 4.63 5.64 -3.22
CA GLY A 57 4.09 6.95 -3.52
C GLY A 57 5.17 7.99 -3.27
N HIS A 58 5.76 8.51 -4.35
CA HIS A 58 6.90 9.41 -4.37
C HIS A 58 6.90 10.45 -3.23
N ALA A 59 7.66 10.15 -2.18
CA ALA A 59 8.31 11.12 -1.32
C ALA A 59 9.65 10.46 -0.96
N ASP A 60 10.72 11.02 -1.51
CA ASP A 60 12.12 10.70 -1.26
C ASP A 60 12.82 9.75 -2.25
N ALA A 61 13.22 10.35 -3.38
CA ALA A 61 14.49 10.02 -4.04
C ALA A 61 15.20 11.36 -4.32
N THR A 62 15.58 12.07 -3.26
CA THR A 62 16.50 13.20 -3.33
C THR A 62 17.74 12.79 -2.55
N HIS A 63 18.74 12.30 -3.29
CA HIS A 63 20.11 12.11 -2.82
C HIS A 63 20.93 13.34 -3.21
#